data_AF-A0AB35YF57-F1
#
_entry.id   AF-A0AB35YF57-F1
#
_cell.length_a   1.000
_cell.length_b   1.000
_cell.length_c   1.000
_cell.angle_alpha   90.00
_cell.angle_beta   90.00
_cell.angle_gamma   90.00
#
_symmetry.space_group_name_H-M   'P 1'
#
loop_
_entity.id
_entity.type
_entity.pdbx_description
1 polymer ?
#
loop_
_entity_poly.entity_id
_entity_poly.type
_entity_poly.pdbx_seq_one_letter_code
_entity_poly.pdbx_strand_id
1 'polypeptide(L)' 'MKVVGVVLLVMSGLIYTLERGFTMLSTSIAQAGFFAGKMSGEVPDIKMSSFIDNLFVPLFFVLGIITLVYSFLKK' A
#
# COMPACT_ATOMS: atom_id res chain seq x y z
N MET A 1 9.42 12.73 19.69
CA MET A 1 9.68 12.65 18.24
C MET A 1 10.00 11.23 17.76
N LYS A 2 10.91 10.47 18.41
CA LYS A 2 11.22 9.07 18.01
C LYS A 2 9.99 8.17 17.81
N VAL A 3 9.11 8.11 18.82
CA VAL A 3 7.89 7.28 18.77
C VAL A 3 6.99 7.69 17.61
N VAL A 4 6.81 9.00 17.38
CA VAL A 4 6.00 9.53 16.27
C VAL A 4 6.56 9.10 14.91
N GLY A 5 7.88 9.20 14.71
CA GLY A 5 8.50 8.75 13.46
C GLY A 5 8.32 7.25 13.23
N VAL A 6 8.48 6.42 14.26
CA VAL A 6 8.23 4.96 14.16
C VAL A 6 6.76 4.69 13.81
N VAL A 7 5.81 5.35 14.48
CA VAL A 7 4.38 5.19 14.21
C VAL A 7 4.06 5.55 12.76
N LEU A 8 4.61 6.65 12.22
CA LEU A 8 4.41 7.04 10.82
C LEU A 8 4.92 5.97 9.85
N LEU A 9 6.09 5.40 10.11
CA LEU A 9 6.65 4.31 9.27
C LEU A 9 5.80 3.04 9.32
N VAL A 10 5.35 2.64 10.52
CA VAL A 10 4.47 1.48 10.69
C VAL A 10 3.15 1.70 9.96
N MET A 11 2.55 2.89 10.08
CA MET A 11 1.31 3.23 9.38
C MET A 11 1.47 3.23 7.87
N SER A 12 2.58 3.78 7.34
CA SER A 12 2.91 3.70 5.91
C SER A 12 2.96 2.25 5.41
N GLY A 13 3.69 1.38 6.11
CA GLY A 13 3.80 -0.03 5.76
C GLY A 13 2.47 -0.78 5.85
N LEU A 14 1.66 -0.48 6.87
CA LEU A 14 0.34 -1.07 7.06
C LEU A 14 -0.62 -0.67 5.93
N ILE A 15 -0.69 0.63 5.60
CA ILE A 15 -1.53 1.12 4.48
C ILE A 15 -1.07 0.48 3.18
N TYR A 16 0.23 0.47 2.87
CA TYR A 16 0.75 -0.12 1.64
C TYR A 16 0.39 -1.61 1.50
N THR A 17 0.52 -2.37 2.59
CA THR A 17 0.21 -3.80 2.60
C THR A 17 -1.29 -4.04 2.38
N LEU A 18 -2.15 -3.24 3.03
CA LEU A 18 -3.60 -3.33 2.85
C LEU A 18 -4.01 -2.97 1.42
N GLU A 19 -3.53 -1.85 0.88
CA GLU A 19 -3.81 -1.39 -0.49
C GLU A 19 -3.43 -2.47 -1.51
N ARG A 20 -2.22 -3.01 -1.38
CA ARG A 20 -1.73 -4.06 -2.27
C ARG A 20 -2.55 -5.34 -2.15
N GLY A 21 -2.87 -5.75 -0.92
CA GLY A 21 -3.67 -6.93 -0.64
C GLY A 21 -5.09 -6.81 -1.20
N PHE A 22 -5.79 -5.70 -0.93
CA PHE A 22 -7.16 -5.49 -1.40
C PHE A 22 -7.24 -5.32 -2.92
N THR A 23 -6.29 -4.64 -3.55
CA THR A 23 -6.26 -4.51 -5.02
C THR A 23 -6.09 -5.87 -5.68
N MET A 24 -5.18 -6.70 -5.14
CA MET A 24 -4.97 -8.06 -5.62
C MET A 24 -6.21 -8.92 -5.42
N LEU A 25 -6.82 -8.90 -4.23
CA LEU A 25 -8.03 -9.65 -3.93
C LEU A 25 -9.20 -9.25 -4.83
N SER A 26 -9.43 -7.95 -4.99
CA SER A 26 -10.52 -7.41 -5.81
C SER A 26 -10.38 -7.85 -7.27
N THR A 27 -9.20 -7.69 -7.87
CA THR A 27 -8.97 -8.08 -9.26
C THR A 27 -8.96 -9.59 -9.46
N SER A 28 -8.50 -10.36 -8.48
CA SER A 28 -8.57 -11.83 -8.51
C SER A 28 -10.02 -12.33 -8.46
N ILE A 29 -10.90 -11.68 -7.68
CA ILE A 29 -12.33 -11.99 -7.64
C ILE A 29 -12.98 -11.66 -8.98
N ALA A 30 -12.66 -10.51 -9.57
CA ALA A 30 -13.17 -10.15 -10.90
C ALA A 30 -12.76 -11.17 -11.96
N GLN A 31 -11.50 -11.62 -11.93
CA GLN A 31 -10.98 -12.65 -12.83
C GLN A 31 -11.66 -14.01 -12.59
N ALA A 32 -11.83 -14.43 -11.34
CA ALA A 32 -12.55 -15.66 -11.00
C ALA A 32 -14.01 -15.62 -11.47
N GLY A 33 -14.68 -14.47 -11.33
CA GLY A 33 -16.03 -14.24 -11.84
C GLY A 33 -16.12 -14.33 -13.36
N PHE A 34 -15.13 -13.79 -14.08
CA PHE A 34 -15.03 -13.91 -15.53
C PHE A 34 -14.99 -15.38 -15.99
N PHE A 35 -14.15 -16.20 -15.34
CA PHE A 35 -14.05 -17.63 -15.64
C PHE A 35 -15.30 -18.41 -15.25
N ALA A 36 -15.84 -18.18 -14.04
CA ALA A 36 -17.05 -18.85 -13.56
C ALA A 36 -18.27 -18.53 -14.43
N GLY A 37 -18.37 -17.29 -14.91
CA GLY A 37 -19.43 -16.83 -15.81
C GLY A 37 -19.26 -17.29 -17.26
N LYS A 38 -18.19 -18.02 -17.60
CA LYS A 38 -17.83 -18.39 -18.98
C LYS A 38 -17.87 -17.18 -19.93
N MET A 39 -17.44 -16.03 -19.44
CA MET A 39 -17.42 -14.80 -20.23
C MET A 39 -16.41 -14.95 -21.37
N SER A 40 -16.72 -14.35 -22.52
CA SER A 40 -15.82 -14.30 -23.68
C SER A 40 -15.22 -12.90 -23.80
N GLY A 41 -13.96 -12.81 -24.23
CA GLY A 41 -13.21 -11.56 -24.29
C GLY A 41 -11.85 -11.64 -23.59
N GLU A 42 -11.24 -10.48 -23.32
CA GLU A 42 -9.97 -10.41 -22.61
C GLU A 42 -10.15 -10.77 -21.13
N VAL A 43 -9.29 -11.67 -20.64
CA VAL A 43 -9.26 -12.08 -19.24
C VAL A 43 -8.80 -10.88 -18.40
N PRO A 44 -9.51 -10.51 -17.32
CA PRO A 44 -9.08 -9.42 -16.44
C PRO A 44 -7.71 -9.70 -15.84
N ASP A 45 -6.80 -8.73 -15.92
CA ASP A 45 -5.49 -8.82 -15.28
C ASP A 45 -5.58 -8.62 -13.76
N ILE A 46 -4.77 -9.40 -13.03
CA ILE A 46 -4.57 -9.19 -11.60
C ILE A 46 -3.68 -7.96 -11.42
N LYS A 47 -4.21 -6.93 -10.76
CA LYS A 47 -3.48 -5.70 -10.47
C LYS A 47 -2.97 -5.71 -9.03
N MET A 48 -1.82 -5.10 -8.82
CA MET A 48 -1.27 -4.84 -7.50
C MET A 48 -1.01 -3.34 -7.36
N SER A 49 -1.48 -2.77 -6.25
CA SER A 49 -1.20 -1.37 -5.93
C SER A 49 0.29 -1.16 -5.67
N SER A 50 0.83 -0.09 -6.25
CA SER A 50 2.21 0.36 -6.12
C SER A 50 2.36 1.32 -4.95
N PHE A 51 3.61 1.52 -4.52
CA PHE A 51 3.92 2.37 -3.36
C PHE A 51 3.45 3.82 -3.51
N ILE A 52 3.37 4.32 -4.74
CA ILE A 52 2.98 5.70 -5.07
C ILE A 52 1.48 5.87 -5.37
N ASP A 53 0.72 4.78 -5.44
CA ASP A 53 -0.69 4.83 -5.83
C ASP A 53 -1.59 5.38 -4.72
N ASN A 54 -1.15 5.29 -3.46
CA ASN A 54 -1.81 5.91 -2.32
C ASN A 54 -0.90 7.01 -1.75
N LEU A 55 -1.32 8.28 -1.83
CA LEU A 55 -0.56 9.45 -1.37
C LEU A 55 -0.07 9.35 0.08
N PHE A 56 -0.81 8.70 0.97
CA PHE A 56 -0.45 8.59 2.39
C PHE A 56 0.73 7.66 2.62
N VAL A 57 0.95 6.67 1.75
CA VAL A 57 2.07 5.74 1.84
C VAL A 57 3.43 6.46 1.73
N PRO A 58 3.77 7.15 0.63
CA PRO A 58 5.03 7.88 0.51
C PRO A 58 5.10 9.06 1.47
N LEU A 59 3.98 9.73 1.75
CA LEU A 59 3.94 10.87 2.67
C LEU A 59 4.34 10.46 4.10
N PHE A 60 3.71 9.44 4.66
CA PHE A 60 4.02 8.97 6.01
C PHE A 60 5.40 8.32 6.07
N PHE A 61 5.84 7.67 4.99
CA PHE A 61 7.19 7.14 4.91
C PHE A 61 8.24 8.25 5.03
N VAL A 62 8.14 9.29 4.19
CA VAL A 62 9.09 10.41 4.16
C VAL A 62 9.06 11.19 5.48
N LEU A 63 7.86 11.53 5.98
CA LEU A 63 7.71 12.23 7.26
C LEU A 63 8.23 11.38 8.43
N GLY A 64 8.00 10.07 8.40
CA GLY A 64 8.51 9.13 9.40
C GLY A 64 10.03 9.14 9.46
N ILE A 65 10.70 9.05 8.31
CA ILE A 65 12.16 9.14 8.20
C ILE A 65 12.66 10.50 8.70
N ILE A 66 12.12 11.61 8.21
CA ILE A 66 12.55 12.97 8.62
C ILE A 66 12.44 13.14 10.13
N THR A 67 11.32 12.71 10.72
CA THR A 67 11.06 12.83 12.15
C THR A 67 12.03 11.97 12.98
N LEU A 68 12.34 10.76 12.53
CA LEU A 68 13.31 9.88 13.18
C LEU A 68 14.71 10.47 13.13
N VAL A 69 15.18 10.86 11.93
CA VAL A 69 16.51 11.45 11.72
C VAL A 69 16.67 12.70 12.58
N TYR A 70 15.71 13.62 12.54
CA TYR A 70 15.74 14.83 13.36
C TYR A 70 15.77 14.51 14.86
N SER A 71 15.06 13.46 15.29
CA SER A 71 15.05 13.05 16.70
C SER A 71 16.35 12.39 17.16
N PHE A 72 17.19 11.89 16.26
CA PHE A 72 18.53 11.40 16.58
C PHE A 72 19.57 12.52 16.52
N LEU A 73 19.45 13.46 15.57
CA LEU A 73 20.35 14.61 15.46
C LEU A 73 20.24 15.58 16.63
N LYS A 74 19.04 15.69 17.24
CA LYS A 74 18.80 16.57 18.39
C LYS A 74 19.15 15.91 19.74
N LYS A 75 19.68 14.68 19.74
CA LYS A 75 20.09 13.95 20.94
C LYS A 75 21.60 13.89 21.01
#